data_AF-A0A957WIA1-F1
#
_entry.id   AF-A0A957WIA1-F1
#
_cell.length_a   1.000
_cell.length_b   1.000
_cell.length_c   1.000
_cell.angle_alpha   90.00
_cell.angle_beta   90.00
_cell.angle_gamma   90.00
#
_symmetry.space_group_name_H-M   'P 1'
#
loop_
_entity.id
_entity.type
_entity.pdbx_description
1 polymer ?
#
loop_
_entity_poly.entity_id
_entity_poly.type
_entity_poly.pdbx_seq_one_letter_code
_entity_poly.pdbx_strand_id
1 'polypeptide(L)'
;MGLSAKTEFEVCPGCGVSLPKEIGPTHRYIGASAGCWAVFSALNNAGEPPLTLAPTNILLVDAYAVQHPGQPSPQAVQSVAVHLLALYGVLVKDIGVDQAVWVKQRALRPGKSGKQGRFTWLSPPPLAETLTVVDIVNGATPAARTELVARYVTQVWEMWAQKHAAVIADWYETFVAGDPA
;
A
#
# COMPACT_ATOMS: atom_id res chain seq x y z
N MET A 1 -8.58 -39.94 19.70
CA MET A 1 -9.59 -38.86 19.53
C MET A 1 -8.85 -37.59 19.17
N GLY A 2 -8.80 -37.24 17.89
CA GLY A 2 -8.06 -36.08 17.40
C GLY A 2 -8.79 -34.79 17.76
N LEU A 3 -8.08 -33.84 18.38
CA LEU A 3 -8.54 -32.47 18.52
C LEU A 3 -8.64 -31.88 17.12
N SER A 4 -9.87 -31.74 16.61
CA SER A 4 -10.12 -30.88 15.45
C SER A 4 -9.84 -29.45 15.91
N ALA A 5 -8.65 -28.93 15.56
CA ALA A 5 -8.32 -27.55 15.79
C ALA A 5 -9.32 -26.70 15.00
N LYS A 6 -10.23 -26.02 15.69
CA LYS A 6 -11.12 -25.03 15.06
C LYS A 6 -10.22 -23.97 14.43
N THR A 7 -10.39 -23.72 13.13
CA THR A 7 -9.77 -22.58 12.47
C THR A 7 -10.32 -21.30 13.10
N GLU A 8 -9.51 -20.63 13.91
CA GLU A 8 -9.82 -19.30 14.45
C GLU A 8 -9.63 -18.27 13.34
N PHE A 9 -10.47 -17.24 13.29
CA PHE A 9 -10.36 -16.15 12.33
C PHE A 9 -10.01 -14.84 13.05
N GLU A 10 -9.22 -14.00 12.40
CA GLU A 10 -8.91 -12.64 12.87
C GLU A 10 -9.27 -11.61 11.79
N VAL A 11 -9.63 -10.39 12.22
CA VAL A 11 -9.89 -9.26 11.33
C VAL A 11 -8.59 -8.48 11.16
N CYS A 12 -8.17 -8.24 9.92
CA CYS A 12 -7.01 -7.42 9.62
C CYS A 12 -7.26 -5.96 10.05
N PRO A 13 -6.41 -5.35 10.89
CA PRO A 13 -6.63 -4.00 11.38
C PRO A 13 -6.50 -2.90 10.31
N GLY A 14 -5.80 -3.18 9.20
CA GLY A 14 -5.63 -2.22 8.10
C GLY A 14 -6.80 -2.21 7.13
N CYS A 15 -7.16 -3.38 6.59
CA CYS A 15 -8.15 -3.51 5.52
C CYS A 15 -9.48 -4.15 5.94
N GLY A 16 -9.63 -4.60 7.19
CA GLY A 16 -10.88 -5.15 7.71
C GLY A 16 -11.24 -6.56 7.23
N VAL A 17 -10.43 -7.19 6.36
CA VAL A 17 -10.69 -8.55 5.90
C VAL A 17 -10.57 -9.57 7.03
N SER A 18 -11.47 -10.56 7.07
CA SER A 18 -11.39 -11.68 8.00
C SER A 18 -10.65 -12.84 7.36
N LEU A 19 -9.57 -13.30 8.00
CA LEU A 19 -8.71 -14.38 7.53
C LEU A 19 -8.47 -15.40 8.64
N PRO A 20 -8.14 -16.67 8.30
CA PRO A 20 -7.63 -17.61 9.27
C PRO A 20 -6.49 -16.98 10.05
N LYS A 21 -6.54 -17.11 11.37
CA LYS A 21 -5.51 -16.58 12.26
C LYS A 21 -4.22 -17.33 12.03
N GLU A 22 -3.17 -16.59 11.68
CA GLU A 22 -1.85 -17.15 11.44
C GLU A 22 -0.87 -16.68 12.51
N ILE A 23 0.02 -17.59 12.93
CA ILE A 23 1.22 -17.22 13.68
C ILE A 23 2.33 -17.13 12.63
N GLY A 24 2.63 -15.90 12.22
CA GLY A 24 3.54 -15.66 11.10
C GLY A 24 4.23 -14.30 11.19
N PRO A 25 5.18 -14.05 10.29
CA PRO A 25 5.85 -12.77 10.23
C PRO A 25 4.84 -11.67 9.90
N THR A 26 4.89 -10.58 10.66
CA THR A 26 4.28 -9.30 10.29
C THR A 26 5.38 -8.34 9.91
N HIS A 27 5.11 -7.43 8.97
CA HIS A 27 6.06 -6.36 8.67
C HIS A 27 5.98 -5.25 9.73
N ARG A 28 7.13 -4.87 10.32
CA ARG A 28 7.25 -4.10 11.58
C ARG A 28 6.37 -2.84 11.70
N TYR A 29 6.10 -2.15 10.60
CA TYR A 29 5.37 -0.88 10.59
C TYR A 29 4.22 -0.86 9.57
N ILE A 30 3.87 -2.01 9.00
CA ILE A 30 2.67 -2.17 8.17
C ILE A 30 1.59 -2.78 9.06
N GLY A 31 0.46 -2.09 9.17
CA GLY A 31 -0.67 -2.45 10.03
C GLY A 31 -1.53 -3.60 9.49
N ALA A 32 -0.89 -4.68 9.04
CA ALA A 32 -1.57 -5.88 8.54
C ALA A 32 -1.55 -7.00 9.58
N SER A 33 -2.59 -7.83 9.59
CA SER A 33 -2.53 -9.12 10.30
C SER A 33 -1.52 -10.05 9.61
N ALA A 34 -1.06 -11.09 10.33
CA ALA A 34 -0.13 -12.05 9.77
C ALA A 34 -0.70 -12.75 8.53
N GLY A 35 -1.97 -13.17 8.58
CA GLY A 35 -2.64 -13.78 7.43
C GLY A 35 -2.76 -12.83 6.23
N CYS A 36 -3.06 -11.54 6.45
CA CYS A 36 -3.13 -10.57 5.35
C CYS A 36 -1.75 -10.36 4.71
N TRP A 37 -0.70 -10.27 5.53
CA TRP A 37 0.68 -10.18 5.07
C TRP A 37 1.12 -11.42 4.29
N ALA A 38 0.70 -12.62 4.71
CA ALA A 38 0.98 -13.87 4.01
C ALA A 38 0.35 -13.88 2.60
N VAL A 39 -0.93 -13.53 2.49
CA VAL A 39 -1.63 -13.42 1.19
C VAL A 39 -0.94 -12.42 0.27
N PHE A 40 -0.63 -11.22 0.78
CA PHE A 40 0.08 -10.21 0.00
C PHE A 40 1.48 -10.69 -0.43
N SER A 41 2.23 -11.33 0.45
CA SER A 41 3.58 -11.81 0.15
C SER A 41 3.57 -12.93 -0.89
N ALA A 42 2.58 -13.83 -0.84
CA ALA A 42 2.38 -14.85 -1.86
C ALA A 42 2.09 -14.21 -3.23
N LEU A 43 1.14 -13.27 -3.27
CA LEU A 43 0.77 -12.58 -4.50
C LEU A 43 1.92 -11.75 -5.10
N ASN A 44 2.59 -10.94 -4.28
CA ASN A 44 3.59 -9.97 -4.75
C ASN A 44 4.99 -10.57 -4.94
N ASN A 45 5.44 -11.44 -4.02
CA ASN A 45 6.83 -11.93 -4.03
C ASN A 45 6.94 -13.31 -4.69
N ALA A 46 5.99 -14.21 -4.42
CA ALA A 46 5.97 -15.54 -5.05
C ALA A 46 5.27 -15.53 -6.42
N GLY A 47 4.45 -14.51 -6.69
CA GLY A 47 3.67 -14.42 -7.93
C GLY A 47 2.48 -15.39 -7.95
N GLU A 48 1.97 -15.76 -6.78
CA GLU A 48 0.94 -16.79 -6.62
C GLU A 48 -0.30 -16.25 -5.90
N PRO A 49 -1.51 -16.36 -6.50
CA PRO A 49 -1.76 -16.85 -7.86
C PRO A 49 -1.24 -15.87 -8.93
N PRO A 50 -0.99 -16.35 -10.16
CA PRO A 50 -0.40 -15.52 -11.22
C PRO A 50 -1.34 -14.39 -11.66
N LEU A 51 -0.70 -13.26 -11.96
CA LEU A 51 -1.27 -12.09 -12.63
C LEU A 51 -0.86 -12.10 -14.11
N THR A 52 -1.72 -11.57 -14.99
CA THR A 52 -1.26 -11.15 -16.32
C THR A 52 -0.26 -10.01 -16.18
N LEU A 53 0.81 -10.03 -16.99
CA LEU A 53 1.79 -8.95 -17.03
C LEU A 53 1.10 -7.63 -17.39
N ALA A 54 1.10 -6.69 -16.45
CA ALA A 54 0.59 -5.35 -16.63
C ALA A 54 1.45 -4.36 -15.87
N PRO A 55 1.71 -3.15 -16.41
CA PRO A 55 2.53 -2.15 -15.73
C PRO A 55 1.98 -1.73 -14.36
N THR A 56 0.65 -1.75 -14.18
CA THR A 56 -0.02 -1.42 -12.91
C THR A 56 0.30 -2.38 -11.76
N ASN A 57 0.75 -3.61 -12.06
CA ASN A 57 1.07 -4.60 -11.03
C ASN A 57 2.16 -4.10 -10.06
N ILE A 58 3.06 -3.22 -10.52
CA ILE A 58 4.14 -2.70 -9.69
C ILE A 58 3.62 -1.77 -8.57
N LEU A 59 2.43 -1.18 -8.73
CA LEU A 59 1.81 -0.30 -7.74
C LEU A 59 1.08 -1.09 -6.64
N LEU A 60 1.00 -2.42 -6.75
CA LEU A 60 0.37 -3.27 -5.74
C LEU A 60 1.02 -3.08 -4.36
N VAL A 61 2.35 -2.96 -4.30
CA VAL A 61 3.07 -2.70 -3.05
C VAL A 61 2.74 -1.32 -2.46
N ASP A 62 2.59 -0.30 -3.31
CA ASP A 62 2.30 1.06 -2.89
C ASP A 62 0.87 1.15 -2.33
N ALA A 63 -0.11 0.56 -3.02
CA ALA A 63 -1.50 0.48 -2.55
C ALA A 63 -1.61 -0.36 -1.26
N TYR A 64 -0.92 -1.51 -1.19
CA TYR A 64 -0.94 -2.35 0.00
C TYR A 64 -0.38 -1.65 1.23
N ALA A 65 0.75 -0.95 1.09
CA ALA A 65 1.38 -0.24 2.20
C ALA A 65 0.49 0.88 2.75
N VAL A 66 -0.21 1.64 1.88
CA VAL A 66 -1.09 2.74 2.33
C VAL A 66 -2.49 2.26 2.76
N GLN A 67 -2.91 1.06 2.35
CA GLN A 67 -4.09 0.39 2.93
C GLN A 67 -3.81 -0.14 4.35
N HIS A 68 -2.53 -0.34 4.71
CA HIS A 68 -2.11 -0.87 6.00
C HIS A 68 -1.15 0.10 6.73
N PRO A 69 -1.62 1.31 7.08
CA PRO A 69 -0.76 2.41 7.54
C PRO A 69 -0.11 2.17 8.92
N GLY A 70 -0.53 1.14 9.67
CA GLY A 70 0.02 0.84 10.99
C GLY A 70 -0.46 1.82 12.05
N GLN A 71 0.45 2.21 12.95
CA GLN A 71 0.20 3.15 14.03
C GLN A 71 1.16 4.35 13.92
N PRO A 72 0.78 5.54 14.44
CA PRO A 72 1.62 6.73 14.37
C PRO A 72 3.05 6.47 14.88
N SER A 73 4.01 6.51 13.98
CA SER A 73 5.45 6.36 14.26
C SER A 73 6.25 6.96 13.10
N PRO A 74 7.50 7.39 13.30
CA PRO A 74 8.31 7.93 12.22
C PRO A 74 8.41 7.00 11.01
N GLN A 75 8.51 5.68 11.24
CA GLN A 75 8.59 4.67 10.18
C GLN A 75 7.27 4.53 9.41
N ALA A 76 6.14 4.44 10.12
CA ALA A 76 4.82 4.36 9.49
C ALA A 76 4.48 5.62 8.71
N VAL A 77 4.75 6.80 9.29
CA VAL A 77 4.59 8.11 8.63
C VAL A 77 5.39 8.16 7.34
N GLN A 78 6.67 7.80 7.38
CA GLN A 78 7.52 7.82 6.18
C GLN A 78 7.06 6.81 5.14
N SER A 79 6.71 5.58 5.55
CA SER A 79 6.22 4.53 4.64
C SER A 79 4.95 5.00 3.92
N VAL A 80 3.93 5.41 4.66
CA VAL A 80 2.68 5.91 4.07
C VAL A 80 2.94 7.09 3.13
N ALA A 81 3.76 8.06 3.54
CA ALA A 81 4.04 9.23 2.72
C ALA A 81 4.70 8.88 1.38
N VAL A 82 5.75 8.05 1.37
CA VAL A 82 6.45 7.73 0.11
C VAL A 82 5.58 6.89 -0.83
N HIS A 83 4.77 5.98 -0.30
CA HIS A 83 3.86 5.18 -1.11
C HIS A 83 2.70 6.03 -1.66
N LEU A 84 2.15 6.96 -0.88
CA LEU A 84 1.17 7.94 -1.37
C LEU A 84 1.76 8.86 -2.45
N LEU A 85 3.01 9.29 -2.32
CA LEU A 85 3.70 10.10 -3.33
C LEU A 85 3.90 9.32 -4.64
N ALA A 86 4.24 8.03 -4.56
CA ALA A 86 4.33 7.17 -5.75
C ALA A 86 2.98 7.04 -6.45
N LEU A 87 1.91 6.76 -5.70
CA LEU A 87 0.54 6.70 -6.24
C LEU A 87 0.12 8.04 -6.85
N TYR A 88 0.35 9.16 -6.17
CA TYR A 88 0.04 10.50 -6.70
C TYR A 88 0.82 10.81 -7.97
N GLY A 89 2.13 10.53 -7.98
CA GLY A 89 2.98 10.76 -9.15
C GLY A 89 2.45 10.03 -10.39
N VAL A 90 2.12 8.75 -10.24
CA VAL A 90 1.67 7.93 -11.36
C VAL A 90 0.21 8.21 -11.74
N LEU A 91 -0.71 8.29 -10.77
CA LEU A 91 -2.14 8.39 -11.04
C LEU A 91 -2.62 9.83 -11.32
N VAL A 92 -1.88 10.84 -10.88
CA VAL A 92 -2.29 12.26 -10.99
C VAL A 92 -1.32 13.10 -11.81
N LYS A 93 0.00 12.84 -11.72
CA LYS A 93 1.02 13.64 -12.41
C LYS A 93 1.53 13.00 -13.70
N ASP A 94 0.90 11.92 -14.16
CA ASP A 94 1.21 11.19 -15.39
C ASP A 94 2.68 10.74 -15.46
N ILE A 95 3.27 10.46 -14.29
CA ILE A 95 4.60 9.88 -14.21
C ILE A 95 4.50 8.41 -14.63
N GLY A 96 5.41 7.98 -15.50
CA GLY A 96 5.50 6.57 -15.90
C GLY A 96 5.55 5.65 -14.68
N VAL A 97 4.77 4.58 -14.71
CA VAL A 97 4.71 3.54 -13.66
C VAL A 97 6.12 3.07 -13.26
N ASP A 98 7.01 2.86 -14.23
CA ASP A 98 8.42 2.46 -14.03
C ASP A 98 9.24 3.45 -13.16
N GLN A 99 8.79 4.70 -13.03
CA GLN A 99 9.40 5.74 -12.21
C GLN A 99 8.84 5.78 -10.77
N ALA A 100 7.91 4.91 -10.38
CA ALA A 100 7.37 4.87 -9.01
C ALA A 100 8.47 4.69 -7.94
N VAL A 101 9.49 3.89 -8.24
CA VAL A 101 10.68 3.73 -7.36
C VAL A 101 11.49 5.03 -7.30
N TRP A 102 11.66 5.71 -8.44
CA TRP A 102 12.35 7.00 -8.50
C TRP A 102 11.64 8.06 -7.65
N VAL A 103 10.30 8.14 -7.71
CA VAL A 103 9.51 9.07 -6.87
C VAL A 103 9.79 8.86 -5.38
N LYS A 104 9.75 7.60 -4.92
CA LYS A 104 10.04 7.25 -3.52
C LYS A 104 11.47 7.63 -3.12
N GLN A 105 12.45 7.34 -3.98
CA GLN A 105 13.84 7.67 -3.71
C GLN A 105 14.06 9.18 -3.66
N ARG A 106 13.45 9.93 -4.58
CA ARG A 106 13.49 11.40 -4.64
C ARG A 106 12.95 12.01 -3.35
N ALA A 107 11.76 11.54 -2.92
CA ALA A 107 11.10 11.97 -1.69
C ALA A 107 11.90 11.71 -0.41
N LEU A 108 12.87 10.78 -0.43
CA LEU A 108 13.73 10.42 0.70
C LEU A 108 15.10 11.11 0.70
N ARG A 109 15.46 11.83 -0.36
CA ARG A 109 16.75 12.55 -0.42
C ARG A 109 16.84 13.60 0.69
N PRO A 110 17.98 13.77 1.38
CA PRO A 110 18.15 14.86 2.32
C PRO A 110 17.96 16.20 1.61
N GLY A 111 17.08 17.07 2.11
CA GLY A 111 16.96 18.46 1.67
C GLY A 111 17.63 19.40 2.67
N LYS A 112 17.58 20.72 2.43
CA LYS A 112 18.15 21.76 3.33
C LYS A 112 17.66 21.67 4.77
N SER A 113 16.42 21.24 4.97
CA SER A 113 15.78 21.08 6.29
C SER A 113 16.06 19.73 6.98
N GLY A 114 16.90 18.87 6.38
CA GLY A 114 17.18 17.53 6.89
C GLY A 114 16.06 16.51 6.64
N LYS A 115 16.08 15.40 7.41
CA LYS A 115 15.09 14.31 7.33
C LYS A 115 13.93 14.46 8.34
N GLN A 116 14.12 15.25 9.39
CA GLN A 116 13.15 15.38 10.48
C GLN A 116 11.98 16.28 10.05
N GLY A 117 10.75 15.90 10.41
CA GLY A 117 9.55 16.71 10.19
C GLY A 117 9.07 16.82 8.74
N ARG A 118 9.66 16.05 7.80
CA ARG A 118 9.31 16.10 6.37
C ARG A 118 7.86 15.73 6.09
N PHE A 119 7.41 14.68 6.76
CA PHE A 119 6.08 14.11 6.62
C PHE A 119 5.40 14.12 7.97
N THR A 120 4.09 14.31 7.97
CA THR A 120 3.25 14.28 9.16
C THR A 120 2.32 13.08 9.09
N TRP A 121 1.90 12.56 10.24
CA TRP A 121 0.88 11.51 10.27
C TRP A 121 -0.42 12.03 9.66
N LEU A 122 -0.91 11.31 8.65
CA LEU A 122 -2.23 11.54 8.09
C LEU A 122 -3.18 10.51 8.69
N SER A 123 -4.29 10.98 9.26
CA SER A 123 -5.34 10.09 9.74
C SER A 123 -5.85 9.24 8.57
N PRO A 124 -5.77 7.91 8.64
CA PRO A 124 -6.23 7.05 7.54
C PRO A 124 -7.72 7.25 7.23
N PRO A 125 -8.12 7.16 5.94
CA PRO A 125 -9.53 7.06 5.56
C PRO A 125 -10.10 5.68 5.96
N PRO A 126 -11.42 5.44 5.84
CA PRO A 126 -12.03 4.14 6.11
C PRO A 126 -11.65 3.10 5.03
N LEU A 127 -10.42 2.59 5.12
CA LEU A 127 -9.80 1.70 4.13
C LEU A 127 -10.46 0.31 4.05
N ALA A 128 -11.25 -0.08 5.06
CA ALA A 128 -12.04 -1.32 5.05
C ALA A 128 -13.16 -1.33 4.00
N GLU A 129 -13.47 -0.18 3.38
CA GLU A 129 -14.48 -0.06 2.31
C GLU A 129 -13.90 -0.25 0.91
N THR A 130 -12.59 -0.52 0.80
CA THR A 130 -11.90 -0.75 -0.49
C THR A 130 -11.77 -2.24 -0.79
N LEU A 131 -11.53 -2.58 -2.06
CA LEU A 131 -11.02 -3.90 -2.43
C LEU A 131 -9.80 -4.27 -1.58
N THR A 132 -9.58 -5.57 -1.37
CA THR A 132 -8.46 -6.11 -0.60
C THR A 132 -7.62 -7.06 -1.47
N VAL A 133 -6.44 -7.41 -0.99
CA VAL A 133 -5.62 -8.46 -1.64
C VAL A 133 -6.34 -9.80 -1.70
N VAL A 134 -7.30 -10.06 -0.79
CA VAL A 134 -8.12 -11.28 -0.80
C VAL A 134 -9.07 -11.28 -2.00
N ASP A 135 -9.67 -10.14 -2.34
CA ASP A 135 -10.50 -10.02 -3.54
C ASP A 135 -9.67 -10.30 -4.80
N ILE A 136 -8.44 -9.79 -4.86
CA ILE A 136 -7.52 -10.00 -5.97
C ILE A 136 -7.20 -11.49 -6.14
N VAL A 137 -6.78 -12.19 -5.08
CA VAL A 137 -6.42 -13.62 -5.21
C VAL A 137 -7.62 -14.49 -5.58
N ASN A 138 -8.83 -14.12 -5.14
CA ASN A 138 -10.08 -14.81 -5.46
C ASN A 138 -10.56 -14.60 -6.91
N GLY A 139 -9.95 -13.69 -7.67
CA GLY A 139 -10.24 -13.57 -9.10
C GLY A 139 -9.99 -14.89 -9.83
N ALA A 140 -10.87 -15.26 -10.77
CA ALA A 140 -10.85 -16.59 -11.37
C ALA A 140 -9.65 -16.84 -12.31
N THR A 141 -9.20 -15.81 -13.02
CA THR A 141 -8.16 -15.90 -14.06
C THR A 141 -7.07 -14.86 -13.83
N PRO A 142 -5.84 -15.07 -14.33
CA PRO A 142 -4.78 -14.06 -14.21
C PRO A 142 -5.19 -12.67 -14.71
N ALA A 143 -5.96 -12.61 -15.80
CA ALA A 143 -6.48 -11.35 -16.33
C ALA A 143 -7.47 -10.67 -15.36
N ALA A 144 -8.42 -11.43 -14.79
CA ALA A 144 -9.38 -10.89 -13.83
C ALA A 144 -8.68 -10.38 -12.56
N ARG A 145 -7.63 -11.07 -12.08
CA ARG A 145 -6.82 -10.60 -10.95
C ARG A 145 -6.09 -9.31 -11.28
N THR A 146 -5.50 -9.21 -12.47
CA THR A 146 -4.84 -7.98 -12.95
C THR A 146 -5.80 -6.79 -13.03
N GLU A 147 -7.03 -7.00 -13.51
CA GLU A 147 -8.08 -5.97 -13.48
C GLU A 147 -8.42 -5.55 -12.05
N LEU A 148 -8.50 -6.49 -11.11
CA LEU A 148 -8.72 -6.20 -9.70
C LEU A 148 -7.54 -5.45 -9.07
N VAL A 149 -6.29 -5.72 -9.47
CA VAL A 149 -5.13 -4.93 -9.03
C VAL A 149 -5.28 -3.47 -9.47
N ALA A 150 -5.63 -3.22 -10.73
CA ALA A 150 -5.81 -1.85 -11.22
C ALA A 150 -6.92 -1.12 -10.44
N ARG A 151 -8.06 -1.77 -10.23
CA ARG A 151 -9.17 -1.22 -9.44
C ARG A 151 -8.79 -0.98 -7.97
N TYR A 152 -8.06 -1.91 -7.37
CA TYR A 152 -7.58 -1.82 -6.00
C TYR A 152 -6.67 -0.61 -5.81
N VAL A 153 -5.67 -0.44 -6.68
CA VAL A 153 -4.75 0.70 -6.66
C VAL A 153 -5.51 2.02 -6.76
N THR A 154 -6.45 2.13 -7.71
CA THR A 154 -7.27 3.34 -7.88
C THR A 154 -8.14 3.62 -6.65
N GLN A 155 -8.88 2.63 -6.13
CA GLN A 155 -9.76 2.83 -4.98
C GLN A 155 -9.00 3.25 -3.73
N VAL A 156 -7.88 2.59 -3.44
CA VAL A 156 -7.06 2.93 -2.28
C VAL A 156 -6.54 4.36 -2.40
N TRP A 157 -6.06 4.77 -3.58
CA TRP A 157 -5.65 6.15 -3.84
C TRP A 157 -6.82 7.14 -3.64
N GLU A 158 -7.98 6.87 -4.24
CA GLU A 158 -9.15 7.75 -4.17
C GLU A 158 -9.61 7.98 -2.73
N MET A 159 -9.60 6.94 -1.89
CA MET A 159 -9.95 7.09 -0.46
C MET A 159 -8.99 8.02 0.28
N TRP A 160 -7.69 7.96 -0.02
CA TRP A 160 -6.71 8.89 0.55
C TRP A 160 -6.89 10.31 -0.03
N ALA A 161 -7.11 10.41 -1.33
CA ALA A 161 -7.24 11.68 -2.04
C ALA A 161 -8.42 12.52 -1.54
N GLN A 162 -9.55 11.91 -1.19
CA GLN A 162 -10.75 12.59 -0.70
C GLN A 162 -10.46 13.60 0.43
N LYS A 163 -9.53 13.28 1.33
CA LYS A 163 -9.19 14.13 2.48
C LYS A 163 -7.80 14.75 2.38
N HIS A 164 -6.85 14.07 1.73
CA HIS A 164 -5.43 14.38 1.86
C HIS A 164 -4.74 14.79 0.55
N ALA A 165 -5.47 14.88 -0.57
CA ALA A 165 -4.87 15.20 -1.87
C ALA A 165 -4.02 16.48 -1.84
N ALA A 166 -4.48 17.55 -1.17
CA ALA A 166 -3.75 18.80 -1.09
C ALA A 166 -2.40 18.67 -0.35
N VAL A 167 -2.38 17.93 0.77
CA VAL A 167 -1.15 17.70 1.55
C VAL A 167 -0.18 16.81 0.79
N ILE A 168 -0.69 15.78 0.11
CA ILE A 168 0.13 14.87 -0.71
C ILE A 168 0.73 15.62 -1.90
N ALA A 169 -0.04 16.51 -2.54
CA ALA A 169 0.44 17.37 -3.62
C ALA A 169 1.54 18.33 -3.15
N ASP A 170 1.37 18.98 -2.00
CA ASP A 170 2.37 19.85 -1.40
C ASP A 170 3.69 19.10 -1.10
N TRP A 171 3.60 17.89 -0.55
CA TRP A 171 4.77 17.02 -0.37
C TRP A 171 5.42 16.64 -1.69
N TYR A 172 4.65 16.38 -2.73
CA TYR A 172 5.18 16.04 -4.05
C TYR A 172 5.95 17.21 -4.65
N GLU A 173 5.38 18.41 -4.63
CA GLU A 173 6.06 19.60 -5.14
C GLU A 173 7.33 19.91 -4.34
N THR A 174 7.26 19.76 -3.02
CA THR A 174 8.40 20.06 -2.14
C THR A 174 9.54 19.03 -2.24
N PHE A 175 9.22 17.73 -2.28
CA PHE A 175 10.22 16.67 -2.09
C PHE A 175 10.49 15.82 -3.34
N VAL A 176 9.64 15.91 -4.37
CA VAL A 176 9.78 15.14 -5.61
C VAL A 176 10.09 16.05 -6.80
N ALA A 177 9.21 17.02 -7.08
CA ALA A 177 9.36 17.93 -8.22
C ALA A 177 10.40 19.02 -7.95
N GLY A 178 10.49 19.50 -6.72
CA GLY A 178 11.44 20.52 -6.30
C GLY A 178 12.89 20.14 -6.61
N ASP A 179 13.66 21.12 -7.09
CA ASP A 179 15.10 20.94 -7.30
C ASP A 179 15.79 20.65 -5.96
N PRO A 180 16.75 19.71 -5.92
CA PRO A 180 17.62 19.56 -4.77
C PRO A 180 18.52 20.79 -4.74
N ALA A 181 18.11 21.79 -3.96
CA ALA A 181 18.88 23.01 -3.76
C ALA A 181 20.14 22.78 -2.91
#